data_AF-A0A2H0YVE6-F1
#
_entry.id   AF-A0A2H0YVE6-F1
#
_cell.length_a   1.000
_cell.length_b   1.000
_cell.length_c   1.000
_cell.angle_alpha   90.00
_cell.angle_beta   90.00
_cell.angle_gamma   90.00
#
_symmetry.space_group_name_H-M   'P 1'
#
loop_
_entity.id
_entity.type
_entity.pdbx_description
1 polymer ?
#
loop_
_entity_poly.entity_id
_entity_poly.type
_entity_poly.pdbx_seq_one_letter_code
_entity_poly.pdbx_strand_id
1 'polypeptide(L)'
;MKNLLIHRLINTLRKPLKNKFFSFAILFSLFSNIGIWVLIYLYIQPNNEPISLHYNIYFGIDLIGEWYKLYFIPLSGLIIILVNYLVSAIIYSSKMVLAYLVIGVTAFVQILLGLAAILIILVNI
;
A
#
# COMPACT_ATOMS: atom_id res chain seq x y z
N MET A 1 30.68 15.93 -11.75
CA MET A 1 29.65 15.05 -12.36
C MET A 1 28.59 14.53 -11.37
N LYS A 2 28.95 14.03 -10.18
CA LYS A 2 28.01 13.46 -9.18
C LYS A 2 26.85 14.39 -8.77
N ASN A 3 27.10 15.68 -8.56
CA ASN A 3 26.09 16.65 -8.13
C ASN A 3 24.96 16.89 -9.16
N LEU A 4 25.25 16.78 -10.47
CA LEU A 4 24.25 16.97 -11.52
C LEU A 4 23.26 15.81 -11.61
N LEU A 5 23.72 14.58 -11.36
CA LEU A 5 22.86 13.38 -11.39
C LEU A 5 21.89 13.35 -10.20
N ILE A 6 22.37 13.69 -9.00
CA ILE A 6 21.56 13.75 -7.79
C ILE A 6 20.46 14.81 -7.93
N HIS A 7 20.81 15.99 -8.42
CA HIS A 7 19.85 17.06 -8.65
C HIS A 7 18.75 16.66 -9.66
N ARG A 8 19.14 16.00 -10.75
CA ARG A 8 18.19 15.51 -11.77
C ARG A 8 17.24 14.47 -11.19
N LEU A 9 17.74 13.55 -10.37
CA LEU A 9 16.92 12.53 -9.71
C LEU A 9 15.88 13.15 -8.77
N ILE A 10 16.31 14.08 -7.90
CA ILE A 10 15.40 14.76 -6.95
C ILE A 10 14.30 15.53 -7.69
N ASN A 11 14.66 16.20 -8.79
CA ASN A 11 13.67 16.95 -9.58
C ASN A 11 12.65 16.03 -10.26
N THR A 12 13.07 14.86 -10.76
CA THR A 12 12.17 13.86 -11.32
C THR A 12 11.17 13.37 -10.29
N LEU A 13 11.61 13.09 -9.06
CA LEU A 13 10.73 12.66 -7.98
C LEU A 13 9.78 13.78 -7.50
N ARG A 14 10.26 15.03 -7.44
CA ARG A 14 9.46 16.13 -6.89
C ARG A 14 8.42 16.70 -7.87
N LYS A 15 8.65 16.58 -9.18
CA LYS A 15 7.79 17.20 -10.21
C LYS A 15 6.33 16.71 -10.17
N PRO A 16 6.02 15.40 -10.07
CA PRO A 16 4.65 14.90 -10.01
C PRO A 16 3.88 15.40 -8.77
N LEU A 17 4.56 15.53 -7.62
CA LEU A 17 3.97 15.98 -6.34
C LEU A 17 3.49 17.44 -6.36
N LYS A 18 3.80 18.22 -7.39
CA LYS A 18 3.19 19.55 -7.56
C LYS A 18 1.74 19.47 -8.06
N ASN A 19 1.32 18.34 -8.61
CA ASN A 19 -0.04 18.14 -9.07
C ASN A 19 -0.96 17.68 -7.93
N LYS A 20 -2.10 18.35 -7.76
CA LYS A 20 -3.05 18.07 -6.67
C LYS A 20 -3.57 16.64 -6.66
N PHE A 21 -3.93 16.08 -7.82
CA PHE A 21 -4.43 14.71 -7.91
C PHE A 21 -3.37 13.70 -7.50
N PHE A 22 -2.14 13.89 -7.98
CA PHE A 22 -1.02 13.00 -7.68
C PHE A 22 -0.71 12.97 -6.18
N SER A 23 -0.63 14.16 -5.57
CA SER A 23 -0.37 14.30 -4.14
C SER A 23 -1.51 13.77 -3.30
N PHE A 24 -2.76 14.01 -3.71
CA PHE A 24 -3.92 13.44 -3.04
C PHE A 24 -3.92 11.92 -3.08
N ALA A 25 -3.66 11.31 -4.24
CA ALA A 25 -3.62 9.85 -4.39
C ALA A 25 -2.54 9.21 -3.50
N ILE A 26 -1.34 9.81 -3.42
CA ILE A 26 -0.27 9.33 -2.53
C ILE A 26 -0.63 9.52 -1.05
N LEU A 27 -1.14 10.69 -0.66
CA LEU A 27 -1.54 10.94 0.72
C LEU A 27 -2.64 10.00 1.17
N PHE A 28 -3.67 9.81 0.33
CA PHE A 28 -4.74 8.86 0.58
C PHE A 28 -4.21 7.42 0.70
N SER A 29 -3.29 7.02 -0.18
CA SER A 29 -2.67 5.69 -0.14
C SER A 29 -1.89 5.46 1.16
N LEU A 30 -1.07 6.43 1.56
CA LEU A 30 -0.30 6.37 2.81
C LEU A 30 -1.22 6.35 4.03
N PHE A 31 -2.24 7.20 4.06
CA PHE A 31 -3.21 7.25 5.16
C PHE A 31 -3.98 5.95 5.29
N SER A 32 -4.46 5.40 4.17
CA SER A 32 -5.12 4.09 4.14
C SER A 32 -4.21 2.99 4.65
N ASN A 33 -2.95 2.98 4.22
CA ASN A 33 -1.97 1.98 4.66
C ASN A 33 -1.65 2.08 6.16
N ILE A 34 -1.46 3.29 6.68
CA ILE A 34 -1.30 3.54 8.11
C ILE A 34 -2.56 3.08 8.87
N GLY A 35 -3.75 3.34 8.32
CA GLY A 35 -5.01 2.83 8.85
C GLY A 35 -5.00 1.31 9.02
N ILE A 36 -4.48 0.56 8.04
CA ILE A 36 -4.35 -0.91 8.14
C ILE A 36 -3.40 -1.30 9.29
N TRP A 37 -2.22 -0.66 9.40
CA TRP A 37 -1.30 -0.90 10.53
C TRP A 37 -1.99 -0.70 11.88
N VAL A 38 -2.72 0.41 12.03
CA VAL A 38 -3.43 0.77 13.26
C VAL A 38 -4.54 -0.22 13.55
N LEU A 39 -5.35 -0.60 12.56
CA LEU A 39 -6.43 -1.58 12.75
C LEU A 39 -5.89 -2.94 13.21
N ILE A 40 -4.84 -3.45 12.57
CA ILE A 40 -4.23 -4.72 12.99
C ILE A 40 -3.72 -4.60 14.43
N TYR A 41 -3.02 -3.51 14.77
CA TYR A 41 -2.50 -3.29 16.12
C TYR A 41 -3.60 -3.20 17.19
N LEU A 42 -4.75 -2.60 16.89
CA LEU A 42 -5.84 -2.43 17.85
C LEU A 42 -6.65 -3.72 18.07
N TYR A 43 -6.83 -4.53 17.04
CA TYR A 43 -7.77 -5.66 17.07
C TYR A 43 -7.09 -7.03 17.16
N ILE A 44 -5.84 -7.18 16.72
CA ILE A 44 -5.13 -8.46 16.73
C ILE A 44 -4.14 -8.47 17.89
N GLN A 45 -4.44 -9.26 18.92
CA GLN A 45 -3.58 -9.42 20.07
C GLN A 45 -2.47 -10.45 19.80
N PRO A 46 -1.26 -10.23 20.32
CA PRO A 46 -0.22 -11.26 20.33
C PRO A 46 -0.73 -12.51 21.04
N ASN A 47 -0.80 -13.62 20.31
CA ASN A 47 -1.20 -14.91 20.85
C ASN A 47 -0.24 -16.01 20.36
N ASN A 48 -0.08 -17.06 21.17
CA ASN A 48 0.68 -18.25 20.81
C ASN A 48 -0.15 -19.21 19.94
N GLU A 49 -1.47 -19.05 19.92
CA GLU A 49 -2.35 -19.81 19.05
C GLU A 49 -2.39 -19.23 17.63
N PRO A 50 -2.45 -20.08 16.60
CA PRO A 50 -2.56 -19.63 15.22
C PRO A 50 -3.91 -18.96 14.98
N ILE A 51 -3.88 -17.88 14.19
CA ILE A 51 -5.07 -17.15 13.77
C ILE A 51 -5.36 -17.42 12.28
N SER A 52 -6.57 -17.11 11.84
CA SER A 52 -6.96 -17.19 10.44
C SER A 52 -6.30 -16.07 9.64
N LEU A 53 -5.51 -16.42 8.63
CA LEU A 53 -4.84 -15.45 7.77
C LEU A 53 -5.54 -15.27 6.43
N HIS A 54 -6.35 -16.24 6.00
CA HIS A 54 -7.14 -16.17 4.78
C HIS A 54 -8.47 -16.90 4.98
N TYR A 55 -9.51 -16.36 4.34
CA TYR A 55 -10.86 -16.89 4.37
C TYR A 55 -11.43 -16.88 2.94
N ASN A 56 -11.97 -18.01 2.53
CA ASN A 56 -12.66 -18.19 1.27
C ASN A 56 -14.15 -18.45 1.53
N ILE A 57 -15.03 -17.80 0.78
CA ILE A 57 -16.50 -17.98 0.92
C ILE A 57 -16.92 -19.44 0.63
N TYR A 58 -16.20 -20.15 -0.24
CA TYR A 58 -16.49 -21.55 -0.60
C TYR A 58 -15.83 -22.58 0.32
N PHE A 59 -14.61 -22.32 0.78
CA PHE A 59 -13.80 -23.30 1.52
C PHE A 59 -13.63 -22.98 3.02
N GLY A 60 -14.12 -21.83 3.48
CA GLY A 60 -13.90 -21.35 4.84
C GLY A 60 -12.46 -20.89 5.06
N ILE A 61 -11.92 -21.15 6.25
CA ILE A 61 -10.53 -20.83 6.59
C ILE A 61 -9.60 -21.84 5.91
N ASP A 62 -8.78 -21.37 4.98
CA ASP A 62 -7.83 -22.18 4.20
C ASP A 62 -6.35 -21.85 4.52
N LEU A 63 -6.09 -20.79 5.29
CA LEU A 63 -4.77 -20.45 5.80
C LEU A 63 -4.83 -20.01 7.26
N ILE A 64 -4.04 -20.68 8.11
CA ILE A 64 -3.82 -20.31 9.51
C ILE A 64 -2.33 -20.06 9.77
N GLY A 65 -2.03 -19.18 10.71
CA GLY A 65 -0.64 -18.93 11.10
C GLY A 65 -0.48 -17.88 12.19
N GLU A 66 0.77 -17.48 12.42
CA GLU A 66 1.12 -16.52 13.47
C GLU A 66 0.53 -15.13 13.21
N TRP A 67 0.06 -14.48 14.28
CA TRP A 67 -0.65 -13.20 14.24
C TRP A 67 0.11 -12.09 13.51
N TYR A 68 1.43 -12.04 13.67
CA TYR A 68 2.24 -10.99 13.06
C TYR A 68 2.28 -11.07 11.52
N LYS A 69 1.93 -12.23 10.92
CA LYS A 69 1.88 -12.38 9.45
C LYS A 69 0.83 -11.47 8.82
N LEU A 70 -0.16 -10.98 9.57
CA LEU A 70 -1.10 -9.97 9.10
C LEU A 70 -0.43 -8.65 8.74
N TYR A 71 0.70 -8.30 9.37
CA TYR A 71 1.46 -7.10 9.02
C TYR A 71 2.13 -7.18 7.65
N PHE A 72 2.16 -8.34 7.01
CA PHE A 72 2.57 -8.43 5.60
C PHE A 72 1.57 -7.74 4.65
N ILE A 73 0.29 -7.62 5.03
CA ILE A 73 -0.70 -6.89 4.23
C ILE A 73 -0.29 -5.41 4.10
N PRO A 74 -0.16 -4.62 5.19
CA PRO A 74 0.23 -3.23 5.06
C PRO A 74 1.68 -3.06 4.61
N LEU A 75 2.61 -3.98 4.93
CA LEU A 75 3.97 -3.95 4.40
C LEU A 75 3.99 -4.08 2.86
N SER A 76 3.21 -5.00 2.30
CA SER A 76 3.07 -5.13 0.84
C SER A 76 2.47 -3.86 0.24
N GLY A 77 1.51 -3.25 0.93
CA GLY A 77 0.93 -1.96 0.54
C GLY A 77 1.97 -0.84 0.49
N LEU A 78 2.88 -0.74 1.46
CA LEU A 78 3.99 0.23 1.44
C LEU A 78 4.93 0.01 0.25
N ILE A 79 5.28 -1.25 -0.02
CA ILE A 79 6.13 -1.61 -1.17
C ILE A 79 5.46 -1.19 -2.48
N ILE A 80 4.16 -1.48 -2.63
CA ILE A 80 3.37 -1.10 -3.81
C ILE A 80 3.34 0.42 -3.97
N ILE A 81 3.09 1.18 -2.89
CA ILE A 81 3.11 2.65 -2.92
C ILE A 81 4.48 3.15 -3.40
N LEU A 82 5.57 2.64 -2.80
CA LEU A 82 6.93 3.07 -3.13
C LEU A 82 7.27 2.77 -4.60
N VAL A 83 7.07 1.53 -5.03
CA VAL A 83 7.41 1.09 -6.40
C VAL A 83 6.58 1.86 -7.42
N ASN A 84 5.26 1.93 -7.24
CA ASN A 84 4.40 2.62 -8.19
C ASN A 84 4.65 4.14 -8.22
N TYR A 85 4.97 4.75 -7.08
CA TYR A 85 5.39 6.14 -7.03
C TYR A 85 6.66 6.37 -7.85
N LEU A 86 7.69 5.54 -7.66
CA LEU A 86 8.95 5.64 -8.40
C LEU A 86 8.74 5.47 -9.91
N VAL A 87 7.99 4.42 -10.31
CA VAL A 87 7.64 4.17 -11.71
C VAL A 87 6.90 5.36 -12.29
N SER A 88 5.87 5.84 -11.60
CA SER A 88 5.04 6.96 -12.02
C SER A 88 5.87 8.26 -12.15
N ALA A 89 6.76 8.53 -11.21
CA ALA A 89 7.64 9.71 -11.25
C ALA A 89 8.62 9.68 -12.42
N ILE A 90 9.21 8.52 -12.72
CA ILE A 90 10.12 8.34 -13.86
C ILE A 90 9.39 8.61 -15.17
N ILE A 91 8.19 8.07 -15.35
CA ILE A 91 7.44 8.18 -16.61
C ILE A 91 6.62 9.47 -16.72
N TYR A 92 6.44 10.23 -15.63
CA TYR A 92 5.59 11.43 -15.59
C TYR A 92 5.89 12.44 -16.69
N SER A 93 7.17 12.68 -16.97
CA SER A 93 7.57 13.67 -17.98
C SER A 93 7.44 13.19 -19.42
N SER A 94 7.42 11.86 -19.66
CA SER A 94 7.32 11.29 -21.02
C SER A 94 5.92 10.78 -21.36
N LYS A 95 5.18 10.25 -20.36
CA LYS A 95 3.91 9.54 -20.51
C LYS A 95 2.97 9.93 -19.37
N MET A 96 2.50 11.18 -19.40
CA MET A 96 1.71 11.79 -18.33
C MET A 96 0.44 10.99 -17.99
N VAL A 97 -0.34 10.55 -18.98
CA VAL A 97 -1.56 9.75 -18.77
C VAL A 97 -1.24 8.44 -18.04
N LEU A 98 -0.18 7.74 -18.46
CA LEU A 98 0.23 6.48 -17.84
C LEU A 98 0.69 6.69 -16.39
N ALA A 99 1.38 7.79 -16.10
CA ALA A 99 1.76 8.15 -14.74
C ALA A 99 0.54 8.33 -13.82
N TYR A 100 -0.51 9.01 -14.32
CA TYR A 100 -1.77 9.16 -13.58
C TYR A 100 -2.50 7.83 -13.37
N LEU A 101 -2.50 6.94 -14.37
CA LEU A 101 -3.08 5.61 -14.21
C LEU A 101 -2.36 4.81 -13.13
N VAL A 102 -1.01 4.79 -13.15
CA VAL A 102 -0.22 4.07 -12.14
C VAL A 102 -0.51 4.59 -10.73
N ILE A 103 -0.60 5.91 -10.54
CA ILE A 103 -0.88 6.49 -9.22
C ILE A 103 -2.33 6.25 -8.78
N GLY A 104 -3.29 6.30 -9.71
CA GLY A 104 -4.69 5.98 -9.45
C GLY A 104 -4.89 4.52 -9.04
N VAL A 105 -4.25 3.59 -9.77
CA VAL A 105 -4.24 2.16 -9.44
C VAL A 105 -3.63 1.93 -8.06
N THR A 106 -2.59 2.68 -7.69
CA THR A 106 -1.98 2.59 -6.35
C THR A 106 -2.99 2.88 -5.25
N ALA A 107 -3.76 3.97 -5.38
CA ALA A 107 -4.80 4.31 -4.42
C ALA A 107 -5.91 3.24 -4.37
N PHE A 108 -6.33 2.73 -5.53
CA PHE A 108 -7.32 1.67 -5.61
C PHE A 108 -6.85 0.38 -4.94
N VAL A 109 -5.60 -0.02 -5.14
CA VAL A 109 -5.01 -1.20 -4.47
C VAL A 109 -4.99 -1.04 -2.95
N GLN A 110 -4.74 0.16 -2.41
CA GLN A 110 -4.82 0.38 -0.96
C GLN A 110 -6.23 0.18 -0.41
N ILE A 111 -7.28 0.52 -1.18
CA ILE A 111 -8.67 0.24 -0.80
C ILE A 111 -8.89 -1.27 -0.72
N LEU A 112 -8.43 -2.03 -1.73
CA LEU A 112 -8.56 -3.49 -1.74
C LEU A 112 -7.80 -4.15 -0.58
N LEU A 113 -6.58 -3.68 -0.29
CA LEU A 113 -5.81 -4.16 0.87
C LEU A 113 -6.49 -3.81 2.20
N GLY A 114 -7.09 -2.63 2.30
CA GLY A 114 -7.87 -2.22 3.46
C GLY A 114 -9.09 -3.12 3.69
N LEU A 115 -9.85 -3.40 2.63
CA LEU A 115 -10.98 -4.33 2.67
C LEU A 115 -10.52 -5.74 3.07
N ALA A 116 -9.44 -6.25 2.48
CA ALA A 116 -8.88 -7.55 2.84
C ALA A 116 -8.48 -7.60 4.32
N ALA A 117 -7.79 -6.58 4.83
CA ALA A 117 -7.41 -6.50 6.24
C ALA A 117 -8.63 -6.48 7.17
N ILE A 118 -9.65 -5.68 6.87
CA ILE A 118 -10.88 -5.61 7.68
C ILE A 118 -11.58 -6.97 7.73
N LEU A 119 -11.73 -7.64 6.59
CA LEU A 119 -12.38 -8.95 6.54
C LEU A 119 -11.61 -9.99 7.36
N ILE A 120 -10.29 -10.00 7.27
CA ILE A 120 -9.47 -10.93 8.05
C ILE A 120 -9.55 -10.59 9.55
N ILE A 121 -9.54 -9.31 9.93
CA ILE A 121 -9.73 -8.90 11.32
C ILE A 121 -11.09 -9.38 11.84
N LEU A 122 -12.17 -9.18 11.10
CA LEU A 122 -13.53 -9.60 11.49
C LEU A 122 -13.68 -11.12 11.67
N VAL A 123 -12.88 -11.93 10.97
CA VAL A 123 -12.89 -13.39 11.13
C VAL A 123 -12.15 -13.85 12.40
N ASN A 124 -11.28 -13.01 12.96
CA ASN A 124 -10.46 -13.35 14.13
C ASN A 124 -10.90 -12.67 15.44
N ILE A 125 -11.96 -11.87 15.40
CA ILE A 125 -12.62 -11.30 16.58
C ILE A 125 -13.81 -12.18 16.93
#